data_AF-A0A2W5Y4T3-F1
#
_entry.id   AF-A0A2W5Y4T3-F1
#
_cell.length_a   1.000
_cell.length_b   1.000
_cell.length_c   1.000
_cell.angle_alpha   90.00
_cell.angle_beta   90.00
_cell.angle_gamma   90.00
#
_symmetry.space_group_name_H-M   'P 1'
#
loop_
_entity.id
_entity.type
_entity.pdbx_description
1 polymer ?
#
loop_
_entity_poly.entity_id
_entity_poly.type
_entity_poly.pdbx_seq_one_letter_code
_entity_poly.pdbx_strand_id
1 'polypeptide(L)'
;MPTITEEDRERGYRIDRPNRRKATSKATKAVVILLLLATAVLMLAITIGGWAALSGAKPVQIAFIVIYLIMAWQTARWSRGTLPLAAAFAIILGIFAVVAGPGWFDRDKTGFTNPTFPSNIDGLLTLLVIPIQLLLIAFAMRGFQQEWNVEVEIPLEDDGEHEQHRGAPLPA
;
A
#
# COMPACT_ATOMS: atom_id res chain seq x y z
N MET A 1 0.84 12.77 -26.55
CA MET A 1 1.70 13.48 -25.57
C MET A 1 0.82 13.94 -24.42
N PRO A 2 1.29 13.91 -23.16
CA PRO A 2 0.59 14.57 -22.06
C PRO A 2 0.54 16.08 -22.34
N THR A 3 -0.60 16.70 -22.07
CA THR A 3 -0.84 18.15 -22.24
C THR A 3 0.08 18.96 -21.33
N ILE A 4 0.81 19.93 -21.89
CA ILE A 4 1.59 20.92 -21.14
C ILE A 4 0.60 21.87 -20.47
N THR A 5 0.71 22.07 -19.16
CA THR A 5 -0.15 23.02 -18.41
C THR A 5 0.42 24.44 -18.43
N GLU A 6 -0.40 25.45 -18.11
CA GLU A 6 0.11 26.83 -17.93
C GLU A 6 1.16 26.90 -16.81
N GLU A 7 0.98 26.13 -15.74
CA GLU A 7 1.94 26.02 -14.63
C GLU A 7 3.29 25.41 -15.08
N ASP A 8 3.27 24.43 -16.00
CA ASP A 8 4.50 23.89 -16.60
C ASP A 8 5.23 24.97 -17.42
N ARG A 9 4.49 25.80 -18.16
CA ARG A 9 5.06 26.89 -18.97
C ARG A 9 5.67 27.98 -18.10
N GLU A 10 5.00 28.39 -17.01
CA GLU A 10 5.54 29.36 -16.05
C GLU A 10 6.83 28.86 -15.39
N ARG A 11 6.94 27.56 -15.13
CA ARG A 11 8.13 26.94 -14.52
C ARG A 11 9.27 26.69 -15.52
N GLY A 12 9.00 26.62 -16.82
CA GLY A 12 9.98 26.27 -17.85
C GLY A 12 10.41 24.79 -17.85
N TYR A 13 9.86 23.96 -16.96
CA TYR A 13 10.11 22.52 -16.89
C TYR A 13 8.87 21.77 -16.41
N ARG A 14 8.76 20.49 -16.78
CA ARG A 14 7.69 19.59 -16.36
C ARG A 14 8.23 18.46 -15.50
N ILE A 15 7.55 18.17 -14.40
CA ILE A 15 7.86 17.04 -13.52
C ILE A 15 7.26 15.75 -14.08
N ASP A 16 8.10 14.85 -14.60
CA ASP A 16 7.71 13.48 -14.97
C ASP A 16 8.05 12.48 -13.85
N ARG A 17 7.23 11.43 -13.74
CA ARG A 17 7.41 10.34 -12.78
C ARG A 17 7.55 9.02 -13.54
N PRO A 18 8.71 8.77 -14.18
CA PRO A 18 8.86 7.70 -15.15
C PRO A 18 8.59 6.32 -14.55
N ASN A 19 8.97 6.10 -13.29
CA ASN A 19 8.78 4.83 -12.60
C ASN A 19 7.31 4.44 -12.39
N ARG A 20 6.37 5.40 -12.36
CA ARG A 20 4.93 5.11 -12.21
C ARG A 20 4.29 4.57 -13.51
N ARG A 21 4.95 4.75 -14.65
CA ARG A 21 4.47 4.30 -15.96
C ARG A 21 4.87 2.86 -16.26
N LYS A 22 5.96 2.36 -15.63
CA LYS A 22 6.47 1.00 -15.80
C LYS A 22 5.41 -0.04 -15.44
N ALA A 23 5.26 -1.06 -16.29
CA ALA A 23 4.31 -2.15 -16.07
C ALA A 23 4.63 -2.90 -14.76
N THR A 24 5.91 -3.11 -14.47
CA THR A 24 6.39 -3.74 -13.23
C THR A 24 5.97 -2.97 -11.98
N SER A 25 6.03 -1.64 -11.99
CA SER A 25 5.59 -0.81 -10.85
C SER A 25 4.10 -0.87 -10.64
N LYS A 26 3.31 -0.85 -11.73
CA LYS A 26 1.85 -1.00 -11.65
C LYS A 26 1.45 -2.39 -11.14
N ALA A 27 2.16 -3.43 -11.56
CA ALA A 27 1.94 -4.79 -11.08
C ALA A 27 2.27 -4.92 -9.59
N THR A 28 3.44 -4.46 -9.14
CA THR A 28 3.80 -4.47 -7.71
C THR A 28 2.78 -3.70 -6.87
N LYS A 29 2.36 -2.51 -7.33
CA LYS A 29 1.31 -1.73 -6.68
C LYS A 29 0.01 -2.51 -6.54
N ALA A 30 -0.45 -3.16 -7.61
CA ALA A 30 -1.67 -3.96 -7.58
C ALA A 30 -1.58 -5.13 -6.58
N VAL A 31 -0.43 -5.83 -6.54
CA VAL A 31 -0.19 -6.91 -5.58
C VAL A 31 -0.19 -6.40 -4.15
N VAL A 32 0.48 -5.29 -3.85
CA VAL A 32 0.48 -4.70 -2.50
C VAL A 32 -0.94 -4.31 -2.07
N ILE A 33 -1.71 -3.67 -2.94
CA ILE A 33 -3.12 -3.32 -2.65
C ILE A 33 -3.94 -4.58 -2.38
N LEU A 34 -3.79 -5.61 -3.20
CA LEU A 34 -4.50 -6.89 -3.01
C LEU A 34 -4.17 -7.51 -1.65
N LEU A 35 -2.89 -7.55 -1.26
CA LEU A 35 -2.45 -8.13 0.02
C LEU A 35 -2.96 -7.32 1.23
N LEU A 36 -2.97 -5.99 1.13
CA LEU A 36 -3.54 -5.12 2.17
C LEU A 36 -5.05 -5.37 2.34
N LEU A 37 -5.79 -5.45 1.23
CA LEU A 37 -7.24 -5.73 1.26
C LEU A 37 -7.54 -7.15 1.74
N ALA A 38 -6.77 -8.14 1.29
CA ALA A 38 -6.89 -9.52 1.75
C ALA A 38 -6.67 -9.62 3.27
N THR A 39 -5.67 -8.90 3.80
CA THR A 39 -5.45 -8.80 5.24
C THR A 39 -6.63 -8.15 5.97
N ALA A 40 -7.16 -7.04 5.46
CA ALA A 40 -8.29 -6.35 6.07
C ALA A 40 -9.56 -7.24 6.09
N VAL A 41 -9.83 -7.96 5.00
CA VAL A 41 -10.94 -8.92 4.91
C VAL A 41 -10.75 -10.07 5.90
N LEU A 42 -9.55 -10.62 6.00
CA LEU A 42 -9.24 -11.70 6.93
C LEU A 42 -9.40 -11.25 8.40
N MET A 43 -8.91 -10.06 8.74
CA MET A 43 -9.09 -9.45 10.05
C MET A 43 -10.55 -9.18 10.38
N LEU A 44 -11.34 -8.74 9.40
CA LEU A 44 -12.78 -8.56 9.57
C LEU A 44 -13.48 -9.90 9.83
N ALA A 45 -13.14 -10.96 9.09
CA ALA A 45 -13.67 -12.29 9.30
C ALA A 45 -13.35 -12.83 10.70
N ILE A 46 -12.10 -12.69 11.16
CA ILE A 46 -11.67 -13.07 12.52
C ILE A 46 -12.41 -12.24 13.58
N THR A 47 -12.63 -10.95 13.33
CA THR A 47 -13.34 -10.06 14.26
C THR A 47 -14.81 -10.45 14.41
N ILE A 48 -15.48 -10.78 13.30
CA ILE A 48 -16.88 -11.22 13.30
C ILE A 48 -17.01 -12.62 13.93
N GLY A 49 -16.15 -13.55 13.52
CA GLY A 49 -16.10 -14.92 14.04
C GLY A 49 -15.84 -14.97 15.53
N GLY A 50 -14.81 -14.25 15.97
CA GLY A 50 -14.35 -14.23 17.35
C GLY A 50 -15.07 -13.25 18.28
N TRP A 51 -16.08 -12.50 17.82
CA TRP A 51 -16.58 -11.30 18.52
C TRP A 51 -16.91 -11.49 20.00
N ALA A 52 -17.53 -12.61 20.36
CA ALA A 52 -17.88 -12.94 21.74
C ALA A 52 -16.65 -13.30 22.61
N ALA A 53 -15.58 -13.81 21.99
CA ALA A 53 -14.36 -14.26 22.65
C ALA A 53 -13.24 -13.20 22.69
N LEU A 54 -13.32 -12.15 21.86
CA LEU A 54 -12.37 -11.02 21.84
C LEU A 54 -12.58 -10.10 23.05
N SER A 55 -12.08 -10.48 24.23
CA SER A 55 -12.02 -9.58 25.39
C SER A 55 -10.87 -8.59 25.25
N GLY A 56 -11.16 -7.28 25.25
CA GLY A 56 -10.16 -6.21 25.16
C GLY A 56 -9.49 -6.00 23.78
N ALA A 57 -9.51 -7.00 22.90
CA ALA A 57 -8.85 -6.93 21.59
C ALA A 57 -9.68 -6.25 20.48
N LYS A 58 -10.99 -6.03 20.68
CA LYS A 58 -11.88 -5.46 19.65
C LYS A 58 -11.41 -4.11 19.10
N PRO A 59 -11.03 -3.12 19.94
CA PRO A 59 -10.60 -1.82 19.43
C PRO A 59 -9.31 -1.93 18.61
N VAL A 60 -8.39 -2.81 19.02
CA VAL A 60 -7.14 -3.06 18.32
C VAL A 60 -7.41 -3.68 16.94
N GLN A 61 -8.25 -4.71 16.87
CA GLN A 61 -8.68 -5.33 15.61
C GLN A 61 -9.29 -4.32 14.65
N ILE A 62 -10.26 -3.52 15.12
CA ILE A 62 -10.91 -2.49 14.30
C ILE A 62 -9.88 -1.45 13.81
N ALA A 63 -8.96 -1.01 14.67
CA ALA A 63 -7.91 -0.08 14.28
C ALA A 63 -7.01 -0.64 13.17
N PHE A 64 -6.59 -1.91 13.28
CA PHE A 64 -5.80 -2.56 12.24
C PHE A 64 -6.55 -2.68 10.92
N ILE A 65 -7.84 -3.04 10.93
CA ILE A 65 -8.68 -3.10 9.72
C ILE A 65 -8.68 -1.72 9.03
N VAL A 66 -8.98 -0.66 9.78
CA VAL A 66 -9.03 0.71 9.25
C VAL A 66 -7.67 1.15 8.71
N ILE A 67 -6.59 0.90 9.44
CA ILE A 67 -5.22 1.24 9.02
C ILE A 67 -4.87 0.55 7.71
N TYR A 68 -5.18 -0.74 7.56
CA TYR A 68 -4.89 -1.48 6.32
C TYR A 68 -5.71 -0.97 5.12
N LEU A 69 -6.97 -0.62 5.32
CA LEU A 69 -7.80 -0.01 4.28
C LEU A 69 -7.28 1.37 3.86
N ILE A 70 -6.88 2.20 4.83
CA ILE A 70 -6.27 3.52 4.58
C ILE A 70 -4.95 3.35 3.81
N MET A 71 -4.11 2.40 4.18
CA MET A 71 -2.86 2.10 3.46
C MET A 71 -3.13 1.57 2.05
N ALA A 72 -4.16 0.76 1.84
CA ALA A 72 -4.53 0.28 0.51
C ALA A 72 -4.91 1.46 -0.40
N TRP A 73 -5.73 2.38 0.10
CA TRP A 73 -6.13 3.58 -0.61
C TRP A 73 -4.97 4.55 -0.86
N GLN A 74 -4.08 4.76 0.12
CA GLN A 74 -2.89 5.60 -0.07
C GLN A 74 -1.93 5.00 -1.12
N THR A 75 -1.71 3.69 -1.08
CA THR A 75 -0.95 2.97 -2.10
C THR A 75 -1.59 3.14 -3.47
N ALA A 76 -2.92 3.05 -3.57
CA ALA A 76 -3.67 3.30 -4.81
C ALA A 76 -3.45 4.72 -5.37
N ARG A 77 -3.13 5.70 -4.51
CA ARG A 77 -2.81 7.08 -4.88
C ARG A 77 -1.33 7.35 -5.12
N TRP A 78 -0.49 6.32 -5.18
CA TRP A 78 0.97 6.46 -5.31
C TRP A 78 1.62 7.22 -4.14
N SER A 79 1.09 7.05 -2.93
CA SER A 79 1.70 7.61 -1.72
C SER A 79 3.06 6.96 -1.44
N ARG A 80 4.05 7.80 -1.11
CA ARG A 80 5.47 7.42 -1.00
C ARG A 80 5.78 6.72 0.33
N GLY A 81 5.18 7.19 1.42
CA GLY A 81 5.46 6.70 2.78
C GLY A 81 4.73 5.41 3.17
N THR A 82 3.75 4.98 2.37
CA THR A 82 2.86 3.89 2.75
C THR A 82 3.49 2.51 2.64
N LEU A 83 4.44 2.30 1.71
CA LEU A 83 5.10 0.99 1.54
C LEU A 83 5.93 0.56 2.76
N PRO A 84 6.88 1.37 3.28
CA PRO A 84 7.62 0.99 4.48
C PRO A 84 6.70 0.89 5.72
N LEU A 85 5.68 1.74 5.79
CA LEU A 85 4.67 1.68 6.86
C LEU A 85 3.89 0.36 6.81
N ALA A 86 3.47 -0.08 5.63
CA ALA A 86 2.78 -1.35 5.44
C ALA A 86 3.66 -2.53 5.87
N ALA A 87 4.95 -2.53 5.54
CA ALA A 87 5.87 -3.57 6.01
C ALA A 87 6.00 -3.58 7.55
N ALA A 88 6.10 -2.41 8.19
CA ALA A 88 6.17 -2.32 9.66
C ALA A 88 4.89 -2.85 10.34
N PHE A 89 3.72 -2.44 9.86
CA PHE A 89 2.45 -2.95 10.40
C PHE A 89 2.23 -4.45 10.10
N ALA A 90 2.75 -4.95 8.97
CA ALA A 90 2.71 -6.38 8.63
C ALA A 90 3.55 -7.20 9.61
N ILE A 91 4.72 -6.70 10.02
CA ILE A 91 5.54 -7.35 11.05
C ILE A 91 4.77 -7.42 12.38
N ILE A 92 4.23 -6.29 12.84
CA ILE A 92 3.49 -6.22 14.12
C ILE A 92 2.29 -7.18 14.09
N LEU A 93 1.48 -7.13 13.03
CA LEU A 93 0.31 -7.97 12.91
C LEU A 93 0.67 -9.46 12.76
N GLY A 94 1.75 -9.76 12.04
CA GLY A 94 2.28 -11.12 11.93
C GLY A 94 2.70 -11.69 13.28
N ILE A 95 3.35 -10.89 14.14
CA ILE A 95 3.69 -11.30 15.51
C ILE A 95 2.43 -11.59 16.32
N PHE A 96 1.42 -10.72 16.26
CA PHE A 96 0.14 -10.97 16.94
C PHE A 96 -0.53 -12.26 16.46
N ALA A 97 -0.50 -12.53 15.14
CA ALA A 97 -1.04 -13.76 14.58
C ALA A 97 -0.31 -15.01 15.07
N VAL A 98 1.03 -14.97 15.15
CA VAL A 98 1.85 -16.08 15.67
C VAL A 98 1.51 -16.37 17.14
N VAL A 99 1.39 -15.33 17.97
CA VAL A 99 1.12 -15.48 19.41
C VAL A 99 -0.33 -15.90 19.66
N ALA A 100 -1.29 -15.31 18.94
CA ALA A 100 -2.72 -15.54 19.17
C ALA A 100 -3.24 -16.83 18.52
N GLY A 101 -2.66 -17.25 17.38
CA GLY A 101 -3.14 -18.39 16.59
C GLY A 101 -3.34 -19.68 17.39
N PRO A 102 -2.34 -20.17 18.14
CA PRO A 102 -2.48 -21.37 18.96
C PRO A 102 -3.60 -21.28 20.00
N GLY A 103 -3.78 -20.11 20.61
CA GLY A 103 -4.78 -19.89 21.66
C GLY A 103 -6.24 -19.98 21.18
N TRP A 104 -6.49 -20.00 19.87
CA TRP A 104 -7.80 -20.32 19.32
C TRP A 104 -8.11 -21.82 19.36
N PHE A 105 -7.13 -22.67 19.05
CA PHE A 105 -7.31 -24.13 19.09
C PHE A 105 -7.51 -24.64 20.52
N ASP A 106 -6.92 -23.97 21.50
CA ASP A 106 -7.13 -24.29 22.92
C ASP A 106 -8.56 -24.04 23.41
N ARG A 107 -9.35 -23.23 22.70
CA ARG A 107 -10.74 -22.90 23.05
C ARG A 107 -11.75 -23.95 22.65
N ASP A 108 -11.35 -24.99 21.90
CA ASP A 108 -12.22 -26.12 21.53
C ASP A 108 -12.48 -27.09 22.72
N LYS A 109 -12.47 -26.55 23.95
CA LYS A 109 -12.61 -27.28 25.21
C LYS A 109 -13.81 -26.72 25.98
N THR A 110 -14.40 -27.55 26.83
CA THR A 110 -15.51 -27.15 27.70
C THR A 110 -15.08 -26.04 28.67
N GLY A 111 -15.89 -25.00 28.83
CA GLY A 111 -15.66 -23.88 29.77
C GLY A 111 -15.24 -22.55 29.12
N PHE A 112 -15.05 -22.52 27.80
CA PHE A 112 -14.81 -21.28 27.05
C PHE A 112 -16.11 -20.69 26.48
N THR A 113 -16.13 -19.35 26.32
CA THR A 113 -17.19 -18.67 25.58
C THR A 113 -17.10 -19.07 24.10
N ASN A 114 -18.17 -19.67 23.59
CA ASN A 114 -18.24 -20.07 22.20
C ASN A 114 -18.23 -18.84 21.27
N PRO A 115 -17.32 -18.76 20.29
CA PRO A 115 -17.36 -17.75 19.25
C PRO A 115 -18.50 -18.03 18.25
N THR A 116 -18.74 -17.09 17.35
CA THR A 116 -19.68 -17.26 16.24
C THR A 116 -19.20 -18.35 15.28
N PHE A 117 -17.89 -18.39 15.02
CA PHE A 117 -17.27 -19.47 14.25
C PHE A 117 -16.68 -20.54 15.18
N PRO A 118 -16.55 -21.79 14.70
CA PRO A 118 -15.78 -22.80 15.41
C PRO A 118 -14.37 -22.28 15.66
N SER A 119 -13.84 -22.45 16.87
CA SER A 119 -12.56 -21.85 17.25
C SER A 119 -11.39 -22.31 16.37
N ASN A 120 -11.45 -23.52 15.83
CA ASN A 120 -10.48 -24.03 14.86
C ASN A 120 -10.46 -23.23 13.54
N ILE A 121 -11.61 -22.69 13.10
CA ILE A 121 -11.70 -21.82 11.92
C ILE A 121 -11.07 -20.46 12.22
N ASP A 122 -11.41 -19.83 13.35
CA ASP A 122 -10.79 -18.56 13.76
C ASP A 122 -9.27 -18.71 13.95
N GLY A 123 -8.82 -19.85 14.48
CA GLY A 123 -7.40 -20.21 14.60
C GLY A 123 -6.72 -20.34 13.24
N LEU A 124 -7.33 -21.06 12.29
CA LEU A 124 -6.82 -21.18 10.93
C LEU A 124 -6.76 -19.82 10.23
N LEU A 125 -7.82 -19.02 10.29
CA LEU A 125 -7.86 -17.68 9.70
C LEU A 125 -6.76 -16.79 10.30
N THR A 126 -6.56 -16.85 11.62
CA THR A 126 -5.49 -16.12 12.31
C THR A 126 -4.11 -16.56 11.81
N LEU A 127 -3.86 -17.87 11.66
CA LEU A 127 -2.57 -18.36 11.15
C LEU A 127 -2.34 -18.02 9.67
N LEU A 128 -3.39 -17.93 8.84
CA LEU A 128 -3.30 -17.49 7.44
C LEU A 128 -2.86 -16.02 7.32
N VAL A 129 -3.02 -15.20 8.36
CA VAL A 129 -2.49 -13.83 8.38
C VAL A 129 -0.96 -13.85 8.19
N ILE A 130 -0.26 -14.83 8.76
CA ILE A 130 1.21 -14.93 8.75
C ILE A 130 1.78 -14.98 7.32
N PRO A 131 1.44 -15.96 6.45
CA PRO A 131 1.98 -15.99 5.09
C PRO A 131 1.58 -14.75 4.28
N ILE A 132 0.39 -14.20 4.50
CA ILE A 132 -0.03 -12.95 3.84
C ILE A 132 0.85 -11.77 4.27
N GLN A 133 1.21 -11.68 5.56
CA GLN A 133 2.10 -10.62 6.04
C GLN A 133 3.51 -10.77 5.47
N LEU A 134 4.05 -11.98 5.38
CA LEU A 134 5.35 -12.22 4.76
C LEU A 134 5.37 -11.79 3.29
N LEU A 135 4.32 -12.13 2.54
CA LEU A 135 4.16 -11.67 1.16
C LEU A 135 4.04 -10.14 1.09
N LEU A 136 3.24 -9.54 1.96
CA LEU A 136 3.06 -8.08 2.00
C LEU A 136 4.39 -7.37 2.26
N ILE A 137 5.19 -7.84 3.21
CA ILE A 137 6.53 -7.31 3.49
C ILE A 137 7.40 -7.42 2.24
N ALA A 138 7.49 -8.60 1.62
CA ALA A 138 8.34 -8.82 0.45
C ALA A 138 7.96 -7.88 -0.73
N PHE A 139 6.66 -7.77 -1.04
CA PHE A 139 6.20 -6.92 -2.14
C PHE A 139 6.26 -5.42 -1.80
N ALA A 140 6.05 -5.04 -0.55
CA ALA A 140 6.21 -3.65 -0.10
C ALA A 140 7.67 -3.20 -0.22
N MET A 141 8.62 -4.03 0.22
CA MET A 141 10.06 -3.75 0.10
C MET A 141 10.49 -3.70 -1.37
N ARG A 142 9.99 -4.61 -2.21
CA ARG A 142 10.23 -4.58 -3.66
C ARG A 142 9.67 -3.30 -4.29
N GLY A 143 8.46 -2.89 -3.91
CA GLY A 143 7.85 -1.64 -4.40
C GLY A 143 8.63 -0.40 -3.97
N PHE A 144 9.16 -0.41 -2.76
CA PHE A 144 9.99 0.69 -2.25
C PHE A 144 11.28 0.84 -3.06
N GLN A 145 11.94 -0.27 -3.39
CA GLN A 145 13.12 -0.31 -4.26
C GLN A 145 12.85 0.07 -5.73
N GLN A 146 11.58 0.22 -6.14
CA GLN A 146 11.23 0.71 -7.48
C GLN A 146 11.18 2.24 -7.58
N GLU A 147 11.53 2.94 -6.50
CA GLU A 147 11.76 4.40 -6.51
C GLU A 147 10.57 5.18 -7.10
N TRP A 148 9.35 4.90 -6.61
CA TRP A 148 8.13 5.59 -7.06
C TRP A 148 8.14 7.11 -6.74
N ASN A 149 9.11 7.56 -5.95
CA ASN A 149 9.37 8.93 -5.56
C ASN A 149 10.24 9.71 -6.54
N VAL A 150 10.94 9.06 -7.47
CA VAL A 150 11.81 9.75 -8.42
C VAL A 150 10.97 10.61 -9.36
N GLU A 151 11.28 11.90 -9.31
CA GLU A 151 10.71 12.98 -10.11
C GLU A 151 11.84 13.52 -10.98
N VAL A 152 11.63 13.54 -12.29
CA VAL A 152 12.60 14.04 -13.27
C VAL A 152 12.01 15.29 -13.89
N GLU A 153 12.78 16.37 -13.84
CA GLU A 153 12.44 17.62 -14.51
C GLU A 153 12.84 17.51 -15.99
N ILE A 154 11.86 17.67 -16.87
CA ILE A 154 12.08 17.72 -18.31
C ILE A 154 11.93 19.19 -18.72
N PRO A 155 13.01 19.87 -19.16
CA PRO A 155 12.91 21.22 -19.69
C PRO A 155 11.88 21.27 -20.81
N LEU A 156 11.03 22.29 -20.81
CA LEU A 156 10.23 22.57 -21.99
C LEU A 156 11.18 23.20 -23.00
N GLU A 157 11.37 22.56 -24.16
CA GLU A 157 12.01 23.23 -25.28
C GLU A 157 11.16 24.47 -25.58
N ASP A 158 11.78 25.64 -25.44
CA ASP A 158 11.18 26.89 -25.87
C ASP A 158 11.10 26.80 -27.39
N ASP A 159 9.88 26.71 -27.93
CA ASP A 159 9.62 26.59 -29.36
C ASP A 159 10.02 27.90 -30.08
N GLY A 160 11.32 28.19 -30.18
CA GLY A 160 11.91 28.91 -31.31
C GLY A 160 11.76 30.44 -31.39
N GLU A 161 11.64 31.21 -30.30
CA GLU A 161 11.74 32.69 -30.42
C GLU A 161 13.16 33.21 -30.72
N HIS A 162 14.18 32.33 -30.82
CA HIS A 162 15.55 32.73 -31.16
C HIS A 162 15.92 32.69 -32.64
N GLU A 163 15.05 32.21 -33.54
CA GLU A 163 15.34 32.21 -34.99
C GLU A 163 14.94 33.50 -35.72
N GLN A 164 14.11 34.39 -35.13
CA GLN A 164 13.70 35.63 -35.81
C GLN A 164 14.73 36.78 -35.76
N HIS A 165 15.73 36.74 -34.87
CA HIS A 165 16.70 37.84 -34.72
C HIS A 165 18.05 37.64 -35.44
N ARG A 166 18.27 36.52 -36.13
CA ARG A 166 19.53 36.23 -36.85
C ARG A 166 19.47 36.52 -38.36
N GLY A 167 18.36 37.10 -38.84
CA GLY A 167 18.10 37.35 -40.27
C GLY A 167 18.11 38.82 -40.70
N ALA A 168 18.41 39.78 -39.82
CA ALA A 168 18.49 41.18 -40.23
C ALA A 168 19.84 41.46 -40.92
N PRO A 169 19.88 41.77 -42.23
CA PRO A 169 21.13 42.19 -42.87
C PRO A 169 21.61 43.48 -42.23
N LEU A 170 22.91 43.53 -41.92
CA LEU A 170 23.56 44.74 -41.42
C LEU A 170 23.43 45.85 -42.49
N PRO A 171 22.99 47.06 -42.12
CA PRO A 171 22.95 48.18 -43.06
C PRO A 171 24.37 48.49 -43.55
N ALA A 172 24.48 48.71 -44.86
CA ALA A 172 25.73 48.99 -45.58
C ALA A 172 26.36 50.33 -45.19
#